data_AF-A0A6C0BYT2-F1
#
_entry.id   AF-A0A6C0BYT2-F1
#
_cell.length_a   1.000
_cell.length_b   1.000
_cell.length_c   1.000
_cell.angle_alpha   90.00
_cell.angle_beta   90.00
_cell.angle_gamma   90.00
#
_symmetry.space_group_name_H-M   'P 1'
#
loop_
_entity.id
_entity.type
_entity.pdbx_description
1 polymer ?
#
loop_
_entity_poly.entity_id
_entity_poly.type
_entity_poly.pdbx_seq_one_letter_code
_entity_poly.pdbx_strand_id
1 'polypeptide(L)'
;MRFRDISLTVIIFLFFITLYFVSILLIGIEKIKNNWPEYKCNPMIMPLASMFDKNPVTNFVGCIASMQKNMMGYFLLPLKYTAYMTGKLGGLLTNGLQELRELQNYLRDTLGNLTFDIFSIFINLLIQFKKIIIGLKFLVMKLFGIAAVIAYLIQGQMQLGMSLWNGPVGEIMRALCFDPKTKLKLKSGQMIAMKDIELGSILENGSEVLAVLRIKANKDEKYYKIYSEKLKDYIYVTGSHKISNPDTNVFMDVCDYDKSELSDKTSDVYSCLVTSDHLIPIGEYTFWDWED
;
A
#
# COMPACT_ATOMS: atom_id res chain seq x y z
N MET A 1 120.01 52.19 -79.28
CA MET A 1 120.28 51.83 -77.87
C MET A 1 120.85 50.43 -77.83
N ARG A 2 121.94 50.18 -77.09
CA ARG A 2 122.55 48.83 -77.05
C ARG A 2 121.62 47.91 -76.26
N PHE A 3 121.41 46.68 -76.74
CA PHE A 3 120.50 45.68 -76.14
C PHE A 3 120.69 45.49 -74.62
N ARG A 4 121.94 45.67 -74.16
CA ARG A 4 122.33 45.61 -72.75
C ARG A 4 121.66 46.68 -71.86
N ASP A 5 121.39 47.86 -72.40
CA ASP A 5 120.79 48.95 -71.64
C ASP A 5 119.28 48.69 -71.40
N ILE A 6 118.58 48.11 -72.40
CA ILE A 6 117.17 47.72 -72.29
C ILE A 6 116.97 46.58 -71.28
N SER A 7 117.86 45.58 -71.28
CA SER A 7 117.77 44.46 -70.32
C SER A 7 117.98 44.89 -68.87
N LEU A 8 118.86 45.87 -68.62
CA LEU A 8 119.09 46.39 -67.26
C LEU A 8 117.90 47.19 -66.74
N THR A 9 117.25 47.99 -67.60
CA THR A 9 116.04 48.74 -67.23
C THR A 9 114.88 47.82 -66.87
N VAL A 10 114.67 46.73 -67.62
CA VAL A 10 113.61 45.75 -67.31
C VAL A 10 113.87 45.06 -65.96
N ILE A 11 115.11 44.67 -65.66
CA ILE A 11 115.47 44.05 -64.38
C ILE A 11 115.21 45.00 -63.21
N ILE A 12 115.51 46.29 -63.36
CA ILE A 12 115.25 47.31 -62.33
C ILE A 12 113.74 47.45 -62.09
N PHE A 13 112.92 47.53 -63.13
CA PHE A 13 111.46 47.56 -62.98
C PHE A 13 110.93 46.29 -62.30
N LEU A 14 111.43 45.12 -62.69
CA LEU A 14 111.03 43.84 -62.10
C LEU A 14 111.37 43.79 -60.61
N PHE A 15 112.55 44.29 -60.23
CA PHE A 15 112.97 44.41 -58.83
C PHE A 15 112.06 45.35 -58.01
N PHE A 16 111.72 46.53 -58.54
CA PHE A 16 110.78 47.44 -57.87
C PHE A 16 109.36 46.85 -57.76
N ILE A 17 108.89 46.13 -58.78
CA ILE A 17 107.61 45.40 -58.74
C ILE A 17 107.65 44.32 -57.65
N THR A 18 108.73 43.54 -57.56
CA THR A 18 108.88 42.53 -56.51
C THR A 18 108.88 43.15 -55.11
N LEU A 19 109.62 44.25 -54.89
CA LEU A 19 109.63 44.94 -53.60
C LEU A 19 108.26 45.50 -53.22
N TYR A 20 107.52 46.07 -54.18
CA TYR A 20 106.17 46.57 -53.96
C TYR A 20 105.18 45.44 -53.63
N PHE A 21 105.30 44.29 -54.29
CA PHE A 21 104.44 43.14 -54.01
C PHE A 21 104.71 42.54 -52.62
N VAL A 22 105.98 42.47 -52.22
CA VAL A 22 106.39 41.99 -50.89
C VAL A 22 105.83 42.89 -49.78
N SER A 23 105.83 44.21 -49.96
CA SER A 23 105.30 45.12 -48.94
C SER A 23 103.79 45.00 -48.74
N ILE A 24 103.01 44.82 -49.82
CA ILE A 24 101.56 44.56 -49.73
C ILE A 24 101.28 43.23 -49.02
N LEU A 25 102.04 42.18 -49.33
CA LEU A 25 101.87 40.88 -48.69
C LEU A 25 102.17 40.94 -47.20
N LEU A 26 103.21 41.66 -46.78
CA LEU A 26 103.55 41.83 -45.35
C LEU A 26 102.42 42.52 -44.58
N ILE A 27 101.89 43.63 -45.12
CA ILE A 27 100.76 44.35 -44.51
C ILE A 27 99.50 43.49 -44.46
N GLY A 28 99.22 42.72 -45.53
CA GLY A 28 98.08 41.81 -45.60
C GLY A 28 98.16 40.67 -44.58
N ILE A 29 99.34 40.07 -44.41
CA ILE A 29 99.61 39.04 -43.41
C ILE A 29 99.43 39.61 -41.99
N GLU A 30 99.97 40.80 -41.71
CA GLU A 30 99.87 41.42 -40.39
C GLU A 30 98.41 41.73 -40.01
N LYS A 31 97.60 42.19 -40.97
CA LYS A 31 96.16 42.40 -40.77
C LYS A 31 95.41 41.10 -40.42
N ILE A 32 95.72 40.00 -41.10
CA ILE A 32 95.09 38.70 -40.85
C ILE A 32 95.54 38.14 -39.49
N LYS A 33 96.82 38.34 -39.13
CA LYS A 33 97.36 37.91 -37.83
C LYS A 33 96.66 38.61 -36.66
N ASN A 34 96.45 39.92 -36.77
CA ASN A 34 95.80 40.71 -35.71
C ASN A 34 94.31 40.40 -35.56
N ASN A 35 93.61 40.03 -36.64
CA ASN A 35 92.17 39.72 -36.64
C ASN A 35 91.88 38.22 -36.86
N TRP A 36 92.78 37.34 -36.44
CA TRP A 36 92.68 35.89 -36.69
C TRP A 36 91.30 35.27 -36.36
N PRO A 37 90.61 35.61 -35.26
CA PRO A 37 89.30 35.01 -34.94
C PRO A 37 88.21 35.21 -35.99
N GLU A 38 88.29 36.28 -36.78
CA GLU A 38 87.36 36.60 -37.86
C GLU A 38 87.71 35.83 -39.14
N TYR A 39 89.00 35.79 -39.48
CA TYR A 39 89.49 35.21 -40.73
C TYR A 39 89.78 33.70 -40.66
N LYS A 40 89.81 33.10 -39.46
CA LYS A 40 90.16 31.69 -39.25
C LYS A 40 89.26 30.70 -40.01
N CYS A 41 88.00 31.04 -40.27
CA CYS A 41 87.06 30.18 -41.00
C CYS A 41 86.87 30.59 -42.47
N ASN A 42 87.68 31.52 -43.00
CA ASN A 42 87.64 31.91 -44.40
C ASN A 42 88.35 30.84 -45.27
N PRO A 43 87.69 30.27 -46.31
CA PRO A 43 88.26 29.23 -47.16
C PRO A 43 89.60 29.57 -47.81
N MET A 44 89.86 30.85 -48.11
CA MET A 44 91.14 31.27 -48.74
C MET A 44 92.31 31.34 -47.75
N ILE A 45 92.04 31.57 -46.46
CA ILE A 45 93.07 31.79 -45.42
C ILE A 45 93.37 30.50 -44.66
N MET A 46 92.40 29.59 -44.61
CA MET A 46 92.46 28.35 -43.83
C MET A 46 93.59 27.39 -44.23
N PRO A 47 93.90 27.13 -45.53
CA PRO A 47 95.06 26.32 -45.91
C PRO A 47 96.39 26.99 -45.53
N LEU A 48 96.38 28.32 -45.42
CA LEU A 48 97.52 29.16 -45.06
C LEU A 48 97.60 29.42 -43.55
N ALA A 49 96.78 28.76 -42.72
CA ALA A 49 96.81 28.89 -41.26
C ALA A 49 98.20 28.60 -40.65
N SER A 50 98.97 27.73 -41.33
CA SER A 50 100.36 27.43 -40.99
C SER A 50 101.26 28.67 -40.99
N MET A 51 100.97 29.71 -41.78
CA MET A 51 101.72 30.96 -41.82
C MET A 51 101.47 31.87 -40.61
N PHE A 52 100.47 31.55 -39.79
CA PHE A 52 100.03 32.32 -38.62
C PHE A 52 100.22 31.56 -37.30
N ASP A 53 101.13 30.57 -37.28
CA ASP A 53 101.39 29.69 -36.13
C ASP A 53 100.16 28.88 -35.67
N LYS A 54 99.25 28.54 -36.59
CA LYS A 54 98.05 27.73 -36.31
C LYS A 54 98.05 26.46 -37.16
N ASN A 55 97.68 25.33 -36.55
CA ASN A 55 97.55 24.07 -37.28
C ASN A 55 96.35 24.14 -38.25
N PRO A 56 96.55 23.98 -39.57
CA PRO A 56 95.47 24.07 -40.55
C PRO A 56 94.37 23.01 -40.34
N VAL A 57 94.75 21.79 -39.96
CA VAL A 57 93.83 20.67 -39.76
C VAL A 57 92.98 20.90 -38.52
N THR A 58 93.58 21.29 -37.40
CA THR A 58 92.83 21.57 -36.16
C THR A 58 91.88 22.76 -36.34
N ASN A 59 92.31 23.80 -37.06
CA ASN A 59 91.48 24.96 -37.33
C ASN A 59 90.31 24.64 -38.27
N PHE A 60 90.54 23.82 -39.31
CA PHE A 60 89.50 23.31 -40.20
C PHE A 60 88.46 22.48 -39.43
N VAL A 61 88.89 21.53 -38.61
CA VAL A 61 87.99 20.71 -37.78
C VAL A 61 87.17 21.57 -36.82
N GLY A 62 87.78 22.57 -36.19
CA GLY A 62 87.09 23.51 -35.30
C GLY A 62 86.03 24.37 -36.03
N CYS A 63 86.35 24.86 -37.23
CA CYS A 63 85.40 25.63 -38.05
C CYS A 63 84.24 24.76 -38.54
N ILE A 64 84.50 23.54 -39.02
CA ILE A 64 83.45 22.61 -39.43
C ILE A 64 82.57 22.21 -38.25
N ALA A 65 83.14 21.89 -37.09
CA ALA A 65 82.36 21.54 -35.90
C ALA A 65 81.43 22.69 -35.45
N SER A 66 81.91 23.93 -35.51
CA SER A 66 81.09 25.12 -35.22
C SER A 66 79.97 25.32 -36.24
N MET A 67 80.26 25.17 -37.54
CA MET A 67 79.24 25.22 -38.59
C MET A 67 78.20 24.10 -38.43
N GLN A 68 78.63 22.89 -38.10
CA GLN A 68 77.75 21.74 -37.87
C GLN A 68 76.83 21.95 -36.65
N LYS A 69 77.32 22.57 -35.57
CA LYS A 69 76.50 22.94 -34.41
C LYS A 69 75.41 23.95 -34.76
N ASN A 70 75.72 24.93 -35.61
CA ASN A 70 74.75 25.91 -36.08
C ASN A 70 73.72 25.28 -37.04
N MET A 71 74.14 24.29 -37.84
CA MET A 71 73.23 23.53 -38.70
C MET A 71 72.41 22.47 -37.94
N MET A 72 72.84 22.02 -36.75
CA MET A 72 72.08 21.08 -35.92
C MET A 72 70.70 21.64 -35.55
N GLY A 73 70.59 22.95 -35.33
CA GLY A 73 69.30 23.62 -35.11
C GLY A 73 68.35 23.43 -36.29
N TYR A 74 68.86 23.49 -37.52
CA TYR A 74 68.10 23.28 -38.75
C TYR A 74 67.74 21.80 -38.96
N PHE A 75 68.68 20.88 -38.69
CA PHE A 75 68.43 19.43 -38.78
C PHE A 75 67.44 18.91 -37.72
N LEU A 76 67.33 19.59 -36.59
CA LEU A 76 66.34 19.27 -35.56
C LEU A 76 64.95 19.86 -35.83
N LEU A 77 64.78 20.74 -36.83
CA LEU A 77 63.47 21.31 -37.17
C LEU A 77 62.43 20.22 -37.53
N PRO A 78 62.74 19.24 -38.40
CA PRO A 78 61.82 18.14 -38.66
C PRO A 78 61.47 17.37 -37.39
N LEU A 79 62.46 17.08 -36.53
CA LEU A 79 62.25 16.32 -35.29
C LEU A 79 61.37 17.08 -34.28
N LYS A 80 61.57 18.40 -34.15
CA LYS A 80 60.74 19.27 -33.31
C LYS A 80 59.31 19.36 -33.82
N TYR A 81 59.13 19.45 -35.14
CA TYR A 81 57.80 19.44 -35.75
C TYR A 81 57.09 18.10 -35.52
N THR A 82 57.79 16.97 -35.68
CA THR A 82 57.21 15.65 -35.38
C THR A 82 56.86 15.52 -33.89
N ALA A 83 57.71 16.00 -32.98
CA ALA A 83 57.43 15.97 -31.54
C ALA A 83 56.22 16.86 -31.17
N TYR A 84 56.11 18.05 -31.78
CA TYR A 84 54.95 18.94 -31.61
C TYR A 84 53.67 18.29 -32.12
N MET A 85 53.70 17.68 -33.31
CA MET A 85 52.55 16.99 -33.89
C MET A 85 52.15 15.77 -33.05
N THR A 86 53.11 14.99 -32.55
CA THR A 86 52.84 13.88 -31.62
C THR A 86 52.23 14.38 -30.31
N GLY A 87 52.72 15.49 -29.75
CA GLY A 87 52.14 16.12 -28.56
C GLY A 87 50.72 16.62 -28.80
N LYS A 88 50.46 17.26 -29.95
CA LYS A 88 49.13 17.71 -30.35
C LYS A 88 48.17 16.54 -30.56
N LEU A 89 48.61 15.47 -31.23
CA LEU A 89 47.84 14.25 -31.40
C LEU A 89 47.55 13.59 -30.05
N GLY A 90 48.54 13.51 -29.16
CA GLY A 90 48.36 13.02 -27.80
C GLY A 90 47.33 13.84 -27.01
N GLY A 91 47.38 15.17 -27.13
CA GLY A 91 46.40 16.08 -26.53
C GLY A 91 44.99 15.88 -27.08
N LEU A 92 44.84 15.82 -28.41
CA LEU A 92 43.55 15.56 -29.06
C LEU A 92 42.96 14.19 -28.66
N LEU A 93 43.80 13.15 -28.60
CA LEU A 93 43.37 11.82 -28.15
C LEU A 93 42.97 11.82 -26.67
N THR A 94 43.74 12.46 -25.80
CA THR A 94 43.45 12.51 -24.37
C THR A 94 42.16 13.27 -24.10
N ASN A 95 41.96 14.41 -24.77
CA ASN A 95 40.73 15.19 -24.67
C ASN A 95 39.54 14.40 -25.21
N GLY A 96 39.67 13.75 -26.38
CA GLY A 96 38.62 12.89 -26.91
C GLY A 96 38.27 11.73 -25.98
N LEU A 97 39.26 11.11 -25.32
CA LEU A 97 39.03 10.07 -24.32
C LEU A 97 38.34 10.61 -23.06
N GLN A 98 38.64 11.85 -22.65
CA GLN A 98 38.00 12.50 -21.52
C GLN A 98 36.53 12.84 -21.83
N GLU A 99 36.25 13.39 -23.01
CA GLU A 99 34.88 13.63 -23.49
C GLU A 99 34.06 12.33 -23.56
N LEU A 100 34.68 11.23 -24.00
CA LEU A 100 34.03 9.91 -23.99
C LEU A 100 33.71 9.41 -22.57
N ARG A 101 34.59 9.66 -21.60
CA ARG A 101 34.32 9.33 -20.18
C ARG A 101 33.20 10.19 -19.62
N GLU A 102 33.15 11.47 -19.96
CA GLU A 102 32.08 12.38 -19.56
C GLU A 102 30.74 11.97 -20.16
N LEU A 103 30.72 11.59 -21.44
CA LEU A 103 29.53 11.00 -22.08
C LEU A 103 29.11 9.71 -21.38
N GLN A 104 30.04 8.84 -21.02
CA GLN A 104 29.74 7.60 -20.29
C GLN A 104 29.14 7.89 -18.91
N ASN A 105 29.68 8.88 -18.19
CA ASN A 105 29.13 9.30 -16.90
C ASN A 105 27.72 9.86 -17.07
N TYR A 106 27.51 10.76 -18.04
CA TYR A 106 26.20 11.33 -18.33
C TYR A 106 25.16 10.25 -18.69
N LEU A 107 25.53 9.28 -19.53
CA LEU A 107 24.66 8.16 -19.89
C LEU A 107 24.34 7.29 -18.67
N ARG A 108 25.34 6.98 -17.83
CA ARG A 108 25.15 6.20 -16.61
C ARG A 108 24.22 6.90 -15.61
N ASP A 109 24.42 8.21 -15.43
CA ASP A 109 23.63 9.00 -14.49
C ASP A 109 22.19 9.17 -14.98
N THR A 110 22.00 9.42 -16.28
CA THR A 110 20.67 9.51 -16.88
C THR A 110 19.92 8.18 -16.79
N LEU A 111 20.58 7.04 -17.10
CA LEU A 111 19.97 5.71 -16.94
C LEU A 111 19.66 5.37 -15.47
N GLY A 112 20.53 5.77 -14.54
CA GLY A 112 20.31 5.64 -13.11
C GLY A 112 19.07 6.41 -12.65
N ASN A 113 18.99 7.70 -12.99
CA ASN A 113 17.88 8.57 -12.60
C ASN A 113 16.53 8.07 -13.17
N LEU A 114 16.47 7.72 -14.46
CA LEU A 114 15.27 7.16 -15.07
C LEU A 114 14.79 5.88 -14.35
N THR A 115 15.73 5.03 -13.95
CA THR A 115 15.41 3.79 -13.22
C THR A 115 14.82 4.10 -11.84
N PHE A 116 15.46 5.00 -11.07
CA PHE A 116 14.96 5.40 -9.75
C PHE A 116 13.61 6.11 -9.80
N ASP A 117 13.37 6.96 -10.79
CA ASP A 117 12.12 7.69 -10.95
C ASP A 117 10.96 6.73 -11.25
N ILE A 118 11.18 5.76 -12.16
CA ILE A 118 10.21 4.72 -12.48
C ILE A 118 9.88 3.89 -11.23
N PHE A 119 10.90 3.42 -10.49
CA PHE A 119 10.68 2.66 -9.26
C PHE A 119 9.94 3.48 -8.19
N SER A 120 10.21 4.78 -8.09
CA SER A 120 9.53 5.67 -7.14
C SER A 120 8.03 5.79 -7.43
N ILE A 121 7.65 5.90 -8.72
CA ILE A 121 6.24 5.90 -9.12
C ILE A 121 5.58 4.56 -8.77
N PHE A 122 6.24 3.43 -9.04
CA PHE A 122 5.73 2.12 -8.69
C PHE A 122 5.55 1.94 -7.17
N ILE A 123 6.48 2.43 -6.34
CA ILE A 123 6.34 2.39 -4.87
C ILE A 123 5.11 3.19 -4.43
N ASN A 124 4.94 4.42 -4.94
CA ASN A 124 3.78 5.25 -4.62
C ASN A 124 2.46 4.59 -5.03
N LEU A 125 2.43 3.98 -6.22
CA LEU A 125 1.28 3.22 -6.70
C LEU A 125 0.97 2.02 -5.80
N LEU A 126 1.98 1.25 -5.40
CA LEU A 126 1.84 0.11 -4.49
C LEU A 126 1.32 0.53 -3.11
N ILE A 127 1.74 1.69 -2.60
CA ILE A 127 1.21 2.25 -1.35
C ILE A 127 -0.29 2.54 -1.48
N GLN A 128 -0.72 3.14 -2.59
CA GLN A 128 -2.15 3.39 -2.83
C GLN A 128 -2.95 2.09 -2.92
N PHE A 129 -2.45 1.08 -3.65
CA PHE A 129 -3.09 -0.23 -3.70
C PHE A 129 -3.19 -0.90 -2.32
N LYS A 130 -2.13 -0.84 -1.49
CA LYS A 130 -2.17 -1.34 -0.11
C LYS A 130 -3.24 -0.63 0.72
N LYS A 131 -3.41 0.69 0.56
CA LYS A 131 -4.43 1.46 1.27
C LYS A 131 -5.85 0.98 0.92
N ILE A 132 -6.11 0.67 -0.35
CA ILE A 132 -7.40 0.10 -0.79
C ILE A 132 -7.65 -1.26 -0.13
N ILE A 133 -6.65 -2.15 -0.14
CA ILE A 133 -6.76 -3.49 0.47
C ILE A 133 -7.03 -3.40 1.98
N ILE A 134 -6.33 -2.50 2.68
CA ILE A 134 -6.55 -2.23 4.11
C ILE A 134 -7.99 -1.74 4.34
N GLY A 135 -8.48 -0.81 3.50
CA GLY A 135 -9.86 -0.33 3.54
C GLY A 135 -10.88 -1.45 3.36
N LEU A 136 -10.66 -2.33 2.38
CA LEU A 136 -11.52 -3.50 2.14
C LEU A 136 -11.54 -4.45 3.35
N LYS A 137 -10.37 -4.74 3.93
CA LYS A 137 -10.27 -5.56 5.15
C LYS A 137 -11.06 -4.94 6.30
N PHE A 138 -10.98 -3.63 6.49
CA PHE A 138 -11.77 -2.92 7.52
C PHE A 138 -13.28 -3.03 7.28
N LEU A 139 -13.74 -2.90 6.03
CA LEU A 139 -15.15 -3.05 5.69
C LEU A 139 -15.66 -4.46 6.02
N VAL A 140 -14.91 -5.50 5.62
CA VAL A 140 -15.26 -6.89 5.92
C VAL A 140 -15.33 -7.14 7.43
N MET A 141 -14.36 -6.65 8.21
CA MET A 141 -14.38 -6.77 9.67
C MET A 141 -15.58 -6.06 10.31
N LYS A 142 -16.00 -4.90 9.80
CA LYS A 142 -17.20 -4.20 10.28
C LYS A 142 -18.47 -5.00 10.00
N LEU A 143 -18.58 -5.63 8.84
CA LEU A 143 -19.73 -6.49 8.50
C LEU A 143 -19.84 -7.67 9.46
N PHE A 144 -18.72 -8.34 9.75
CA PHE A 144 -18.70 -9.42 10.74
C PHE A 144 -19.06 -8.93 12.15
N GLY A 145 -18.60 -7.73 12.54
CA GLY A 145 -18.96 -7.13 13.82
C GLY A 145 -20.47 -6.90 13.95
N ILE A 146 -21.12 -6.33 12.93
CA ILE A 146 -22.57 -6.11 12.93
C ILE A 146 -23.32 -7.45 12.96
N ALA A 147 -22.89 -8.43 12.16
CA ALA A 147 -23.50 -9.75 12.13
C ALA A 147 -23.42 -10.45 13.50
N ALA A 148 -22.28 -10.34 14.20
CA ALA A 148 -22.12 -10.88 15.54
C ALA A 148 -23.07 -10.23 16.56
N VAL A 149 -23.21 -8.90 16.53
CA VAL A 149 -24.16 -8.19 17.40
C VAL A 149 -25.58 -8.68 17.18
N ILE A 150 -26.01 -8.83 15.91
CA ILE A 150 -27.33 -9.35 15.58
C ILE A 150 -27.50 -10.79 16.10
N ALA A 151 -26.50 -11.65 15.95
CA ALA A 151 -26.55 -13.02 16.44
C ALA A 151 -26.75 -13.06 17.98
N TYR A 152 -26.02 -12.23 18.72
CA TYR A 152 -26.19 -12.14 20.18
C TYR A 152 -27.54 -11.56 20.60
N LEU A 153 -28.10 -10.61 19.83
CA LEU A 153 -29.44 -10.08 20.09
C LEU A 153 -30.52 -11.16 19.90
N ILE A 154 -30.43 -11.94 18.82
CA ILE A 154 -31.35 -13.07 18.58
C ILE A 154 -31.22 -14.09 19.70
N GLN A 155 -30.00 -14.45 20.10
CA GLN A 155 -29.78 -15.37 21.20
C GLN A 155 -30.40 -14.86 22.51
N GLY A 156 -30.25 -13.56 22.82
CA GLY A 156 -30.86 -12.94 23.99
C GLY A 156 -32.39 -12.98 23.95
N GLN A 157 -32.99 -12.70 22.80
CA GLN A 157 -34.44 -12.79 22.61
C GLN A 157 -34.95 -14.22 22.76
N MET A 158 -34.25 -15.23 22.22
CA MET A 158 -34.63 -16.63 22.38
C MET A 158 -34.57 -17.08 23.83
N GLN A 159 -33.52 -16.70 24.56
CA GLN A 159 -33.41 -17.00 25.98
C GLN A 159 -34.53 -16.34 26.78
N LEU A 160 -34.84 -15.07 26.50
CA LEU A 160 -35.98 -14.38 27.12
C LEU A 160 -37.31 -15.09 26.84
N GLY A 161 -37.55 -15.48 25.58
CA GLY A 161 -38.77 -16.21 25.20
C GLY A 161 -38.90 -17.54 25.95
N MET A 162 -37.82 -18.31 26.07
CA MET A 162 -37.81 -19.56 26.84
C MET A 162 -38.03 -19.31 28.34
N SER A 163 -37.47 -18.23 28.89
CA SER A 163 -37.70 -17.84 30.29
C SER A 163 -39.14 -17.42 30.56
N LEU A 164 -39.76 -16.67 29.64
CA LEU A 164 -41.18 -16.31 29.74
C LEU A 164 -42.07 -17.56 29.62
N TRP A 165 -41.74 -18.46 28.69
CA TRP A 165 -42.48 -19.71 28.49
C TRP A 165 -42.39 -20.66 29.68
N ASN A 166 -41.19 -20.83 30.26
CA ASN A 166 -40.98 -21.67 31.44
C ASN A 166 -41.35 -20.96 32.75
N GLY A 167 -41.68 -19.67 32.71
CA GLY A 167 -42.05 -18.87 33.86
C GLY A 167 -43.57 -18.82 34.10
N PRO A 168 -44.00 -18.05 35.11
CA PRO A 168 -45.42 -17.96 35.52
C PRO A 168 -46.34 -17.49 34.37
N VAL A 169 -45.85 -16.59 33.51
CA VAL A 169 -46.62 -16.11 32.35
C VAL A 169 -46.94 -17.24 31.37
N GLY A 170 -45.96 -18.08 31.04
CA GLY A 170 -46.19 -19.23 30.15
C GLY A 170 -47.00 -20.35 30.81
N GLU A 171 -47.00 -20.45 32.13
CA GLU A 171 -47.82 -21.40 32.89
C GLU A 171 -49.31 -21.07 32.81
N ILE A 172 -49.66 -19.78 32.99
CA ILE A 172 -51.03 -19.28 32.81
C ILE A 172 -51.54 -19.59 31.40
N MET A 173 -50.71 -19.39 30.36
CA MET A 173 -51.12 -19.67 28.97
C MET A 173 -51.37 -21.16 28.67
N ARG A 174 -50.91 -22.11 29.51
CA ARG A 174 -51.04 -23.55 29.23
C ARG A 174 -52.32 -24.19 29.75
N ALA A 175 -52.99 -23.60 30.74
CA ALA A 175 -53.76 -24.41 31.68
C ALA A 175 -55.08 -23.78 32.16
N LEU A 176 -55.71 -22.92 31.35
CA LEU A 176 -56.96 -22.23 31.69
C LEU A 176 -58.13 -22.64 30.80
N CYS A 177 -58.63 -23.89 30.76
CA CYS A 177 -59.81 -24.20 29.93
C CYS A 177 -60.80 -25.23 30.51
N PHE A 178 -61.96 -25.33 29.86
CA PHE A 178 -63.08 -26.18 30.26
C PHE A 178 -63.24 -27.40 29.35
N ASP A 179 -64.04 -28.37 29.81
CA ASP A 179 -64.58 -29.41 28.93
C ASP A 179 -65.47 -28.82 27.84
N PRO A 180 -65.33 -29.26 26.56
CA PRO A 180 -66.13 -28.76 25.45
C PRO A 180 -67.65 -28.86 25.66
N LYS A 181 -68.13 -29.80 26.48
CA LYS A 181 -69.56 -30.02 26.73
C LYS A 181 -70.10 -29.21 27.91
N THR A 182 -69.25 -28.48 28.65
CA THR A 182 -69.66 -27.60 29.74
C THR A 182 -70.78 -26.68 29.28
N LYS A 183 -71.87 -26.64 30.04
CA LYS A 183 -73.10 -25.94 29.67
C LYS A 183 -73.07 -24.49 30.14
N LEU A 184 -73.34 -23.58 29.23
CA LEU A 184 -73.44 -22.15 29.45
C LEU A 184 -74.89 -21.72 29.30
N LYS A 185 -75.31 -20.76 30.13
CA LYS A 185 -76.63 -20.16 30.04
C LYS A 185 -76.53 -18.80 29.37
N LEU A 186 -77.29 -18.63 28.29
CA LEU A 186 -77.42 -17.35 27.62
C LEU A 186 -78.43 -16.45 28.34
N LYS A 187 -78.36 -15.14 28.11
CA LYS A 187 -79.35 -14.16 28.62
C LYS A 187 -80.78 -14.46 28.18
N SER A 188 -80.96 -15.14 27.05
CA SER A 188 -82.25 -15.65 26.59
C SER A 188 -82.83 -16.80 27.43
N GLY A 189 -82.02 -17.38 28.33
CA GLY A 189 -82.35 -18.57 29.12
C GLY A 189 -81.97 -19.89 28.44
N GLN A 190 -81.52 -19.87 27.18
CA GLN A 190 -81.08 -21.06 26.46
C GLN A 190 -79.78 -21.63 27.06
N MET A 191 -79.72 -22.96 27.19
CA MET A 191 -78.50 -23.68 27.57
C MET A 191 -77.76 -24.17 26.32
N ILE A 192 -76.50 -23.79 26.17
CA ILE A 192 -75.64 -24.19 25.04
C ILE A 192 -74.35 -24.83 25.56
N ALA A 193 -73.77 -25.79 24.84
CA ALA A 193 -72.45 -26.29 25.19
C ALA A 193 -71.39 -25.27 24.78
N MET A 194 -70.34 -25.11 25.57
CA MET A 194 -69.28 -24.13 25.30
C MET A 194 -68.66 -24.30 23.92
N LYS A 195 -68.50 -25.55 23.44
CA LYS A 195 -67.98 -25.82 22.08
C LYS A 195 -68.90 -25.40 20.93
N ASP A 196 -70.19 -25.20 21.22
CA ASP A 196 -71.24 -24.91 20.23
C ASP A 196 -71.70 -23.44 20.32
N ILE A 197 -71.10 -22.62 21.20
CA ILE A 197 -71.49 -21.22 21.37
C ILE A 197 -71.04 -20.37 20.17
N GLU A 198 -71.92 -19.48 19.72
CA GLU A 198 -71.63 -18.57 18.61
C GLU A 198 -71.04 -17.25 19.12
N LEU A 199 -70.16 -16.64 18.32
CA LEU A 199 -69.63 -15.30 18.61
C LEU A 199 -70.77 -14.27 18.66
N GLY A 200 -70.66 -13.30 19.57
CA GLY A 200 -71.71 -12.31 19.83
C GLY A 200 -72.85 -12.83 20.73
N SER A 201 -72.80 -14.08 21.18
CA SER A 201 -73.76 -14.60 22.17
C SER A 201 -73.63 -13.84 23.48
N ILE A 202 -74.77 -13.51 24.11
CA ILE A 202 -74.80 -12.82 25.40
C ILE A 202 -75.04 -13.84 26.52
N LEU A 203 -74.09 -13.97 27.45
CA LEU A 203 -74.16 -14.84 28.63
C LEU A 203 -75.13 -14.30 29.69
N GLU A 204 -75.48 -15.12 30.68
CA GLU A 204 -76.51 -14.77 31.67
C GLU A 204 -76.21 -13.53 32.51
N ASN A 205 -74.93 -13.19 32.72
CA ASN A 205 -74.48 -11.97 33.40
C ASN A 205 -74.53 -10.73 32.48
N GLY A 206 -74.80 -10.91 31.18
CA GLY A 206 -74.85 -9.84 30.20
C GLY A 206 -73.56 -9.65 29.39
N SER A 207 -72.51 -10.45 29.62
CA SER A 207 -71.28 -10.37 28.85
C SER A 207 -71.41 -10.98 27.46
N GLU A 208 -70.69 -10.41 26.50
CA GLU A 208 -70.66 -10.87 25.12
C GLU A 208 -69.48 -11.82 24.88
N VAL A 209 -69.71 -12.92 24.18
CA VAL A 209 -68.64 -13.84 23.76
C VAL A 209 -67.92 -13.27 22.54
N LEU A 210 -66.67 -12.86 22.73
CA LEU A 210 -65.80 -12.24 21.73
C LEU A 210 -64.95 -13.26 20.97
N ALA A 211 -64.54 -14.36 21.62
CA ALA A 211 -63.82 -15.46 20.99
C ALA A 211 -64.16 -16.82 21.61
N VAL A 212 -64.04 -17.88 20.81
CA VAL A 212 -64.14 -19.27 21.25
C VAL A 212 -62.86 -20.00 20.84
N LEU A 213 -62.09 -20.45 21.83
CA LEU A 213 -60.83 -21.16 21.61
C LEU A 213 -61.05 -22.67 21.73
N ARG A 214 -60.44 -23.41 20.79
CA ARG A 214 -60.33 -24.87 20.83
C ARG A 214 -58.86 -25.25 20.90
N ILE A 215 -58.45 -25.71 22.08
CA ILE A 215 -57.04 -25.98 22.38
C ILE A 215 -56.85 -27.48 22.45
N LYS A 216 -55.77 -28.00 21.86
CA LYS A 216 -55.43 -29.42 22.01
C LYS A 216 -55.10 -29.71 23.48
N ALA A 217 -55.80 -30.66 24.07
CA ALA A 217 -55.61 -31.00 25.46
C ALA A 217 -54.23 -31.65 25.70
N ASN A 218 -53.65 -31.37 26.87
CA ASN A 218 -52.50 -32.11 27.36
C ASN A 218 -52.99 -33.40 28.04
N LYS A 219 -52.45 -34.56 27.65
CA LYS A 219 -52.90 -35.86 28.19
C LYS A 219 -52.53 -36.05 29.65
N ASP A 220 -51.51 -35.34 30.13
CA ASP A 220 -51.04 -35.43 31.52
C ASP A 220 -51.85 -34.55 32.47
N GLU A 221 -52.69 -33.67 31.92
CA GLU A 221 -53.47 -32.70 32.69
C GLU A 221 -54.91 -33.19 32.89
N LYS A 222 -55.24 -33.47 34.15
CA LYS A 222 -56.55 -33.95 34.58
C LYS A 222 -57.52 -32.79 34.81
N TYR A 223 -58.80 -33.05 34.56
CA TYR A 223 -59.85 -32.12 34.97
C TYR A 223 -60.08 -32.19 36.48
N TYR A 224 -60.49 -31.05 37.03
CA TYR A 224 -61.23 -30.97 38.28
C TYR A 224 -62.72 -30.87 37.95
N LYS A 225 -63.55 -31.43 38.83
CA LYS A 225 -65.00 -31.35 38.75
C LYS A 225 -65.53 -30.52 39.93
N ILE A 226 -66.47 -29.64 39.65
CA ILE A 226 -67.18 -28.84 40.66
C ILE A 226 -68.67 -29.04 40.42
N TYR A 227 -69.43 -29.44 41.45
CA TYR A 227 -70.88 -29.61 41.31
C TYR A 227 -71.59 -28.27 41.32
N SER A 228 -72.46 -28.04 40.34
CA SER A 228 -73.33 -26.86 40.29
C SER A 228 -74.77 -27.24 40.59
N GLU A 229 -75.35 -26.63 41.64
CA GLU A 229 -76.75 -26.81 42.01
C GLU A 229 -77.70 -26.20 40.98
N LYS A 230 -77.31 -25.09 40.35
CA LYS A 230 -78.11 -24.46 39.28
C LYS A 230 -78.17 -25.30 38.02
N LEU A 231 -77.07 -25.97 37.66
CA LEU A 231 -77.00 -26.83 36.47
C LEU A 231 -77.46 -28.27 36.75
N LYS A 232 -77.43 -28.70 38.02
CA LYS A 232 -77.61 -30.10 38.45
C LYS A 232 -76.63 -31.04 37.73
N ASP A 233 -75.42 -30.56 37.49
CA ASP A 233 -74.36 -31.26 36.77
C ASP A 233 -72.98 -30.78 37.23
N TYR A 234 -71.93 -31.54 36.88
CA TYR A 234 -70.54 -31.18 37.18
C TYR A 234 -69.95 -30.30 36.08
N ILE A 235 -69.28 -29.23 36.50
CA ILE A 235 -68.41 -28.40 35.66
C ILE A 235 -67.03 -29.04 35.65
N TYR A 236 -66.52 -29.35 34.46
CA TYR A 236 -65.17 -29.90 34.28
C TYR A 236 -64.23 -28.83 33.74
N VAL A 237 -63.16 -28.57 34.47
CA VAL A 237 -62.26 -27.42 34.26
C VAL A 237 -60.84 -27.78 34.70
N THR A 238 -59.82 -27.25 34.03
CA THR A 238 -58.41 -27.49 34.38
C THR A 238 -58.06 -26.93 35.75
N GLY A 239 -57.08 -27.53 36.43
CA GLY A 239 -56.78 -27.23 37.84
C GLY A 239 -56.34 -25.79 38.09
N SER A 240 -55.55 -25.20 37.20
CA SER A 240 -55.09 -23.81 37.31
C SER A 240 -56.07 -22.78 36.74
N HIS A 241 -57.27 -23.20 36.32
CA HIS A 241 -58.30 -22.24 35.93
C HIS A 241 -58.69 -21.38 37.13
N LYS A 242 -58.89 -20.08 36.95
CA LYS A 242 -59.27 -19.20 38.06
C LYS A 242 -60.78 -19.24 38.30
N ILE A 243 -61.18 -19.53 39.53
CA ILE A 243 -62.55 -19.48 40.02
C ILE A 243 -62.66 -18.43 41.12
N SER A 244 -63.74 -17.64 41.10
CA SER A 244 -64.06 -16.70 42.18
C SER A 244 -64.65 -17.45 43.38
N ASN A 245 -64.05 -17.33 44.55
CA ASN A 245 -64.63 -17.84 45.78
C ASN A 245 -65.90 -17.03 46.14
N PRO A 246 -67.09 -17.65 46.28
CA PRO A 246 -68.34 -16.93 46.56
C PRO A 246 -68.36 -16.16 47.89
N ASP A 247 -67.57 -16.59 48.87
CA ASP A 247 -67.55 -16.00 50.21
C ASP A 247 -66.59 -14.81 50.31
N THR A 248 -65.49 -14.82 49.55
CA THR A 248 -64.42 -13.80 49.64
C THR A 248 -64.30 -12.92 48.42
N ASN A 249 -64.91 -13.28 47.28
CA ASN A 249 -64.72 -12.66 45.97
C ASN A 249 -63.25 -12.60 45.50
N VAL A 250 -62.40 -13.47 46.03
CA VAL A 250 -61.01 -13.60 45.59
C VAL A 250 -60.92 -14.74 44.57
N PHE A 251 -60.23 -14.50 43.46
CA PHE A 251 -59.92 -15.53 42.48
C PHE A 251 -58.79 -16.42 42.96
N MET A 252 -58.98 -17.73 42.81
CA MET A 252 -58.00 -18.75 43.16
C MET A 252 -58.00 -19.85 42.11
N ASP A 253 -56.96 -20.69 42.10
CA ASP A 253 -56.91 -21.85 41.22
C ASP A 253 -58.03 -22.83 41.58
N VAL A 254 -58.66 -23.41 40.57
CA VAL A 254 -59.71 -24.41 40.74
C VAL A 254 -59.21 -25.57 41.61
N CYS A 255 -57.96 -26.01 41.46
CA CYS A 255 -57.40 -27.10 42.28
C CYS A 255 -57.29 -26.77 43.77
N ASP A 256 -57.25 -25.48 44.11
CA ASP A 256 -57.21 -24.99 45.48
C ASP A 256 -58.61 -24.68 46.03
N TYR A 257 -59.64 -24.68 45.16
CA TYR A 257 -61.02 -24.44 45.57
C TYR A 257 -61.56 -25.63 46.36
N ASP A 258 -62.13 -25.35 47.54
CA ASP A 258 -62.53 -26.33 48.56
C ASP A 258 -63.59 -27.34 48.08
N LYS A 259 -64.47 -26.92 47.15
CA LYS A 259 -65.50 -27.77 46.56
C LYS A 259 -65.07 -28.44 45.25
N SER A 260 -63.82 -28.27 44.84
CA SER A 260 -63.28 -28.96 43.67
C SER A 260 -62.80 -30.36 44.03
N GLU A 261 -63.01 -31.30 43.13
CA GLU A 261 -62.49 -32.66 43.25
C GLU A 261 -61.74 -33.04 41.98
N LEU A 262 -60.60 -33.71 42.11
CA LEU A 262 -59.87 -34.26 40.96
C LEU A 262 -60.75 -35.29 40.23
N SER A 263 -60.75 -35.23 38.90
CA SER A 263 -61.49 -36.16 38.05
C SER A 263 -60.55 -36.97 37.17
N ASP A 264 -60.91 -38.23 36.88
CA ASP A 264 -60.23 -39.05 35.88
C ASP A 264 -60.72 -38.79 34.44
N LYS A 265 -61.61 -37.81 34.26
CA LYS A 265 -62.05 -37.39 32.93
C LYS A 265 -60.87 -36.79 32.18
N THR A 266 -60.74 -37.19 30.92
CA THR A 266 -59.80 -36.62 29.95
C THR A 266 -60.57 -36.18 28.71
N SER A 267 -59.99 -35.27 27.94
CA SER A 267 -60.51 -34.82 26.65
C SER A 267 -59.35 -34.68 25.69
N ASP A 268 -59.60 -34.79 24.38
CA ASP A 268 -58.61 -34.48 23.35
C ASP A 268 -58.51 -32.97 23.07
N VAL A 269 -59.54 -32.22 23.47
CA VAL A 269 -59.68 -30.78 23.20
C VAL A 269 -60.25 -30.09 24.43
N TYR A 270 -59.69 -28.94 24.78
CA TYR A 270 -60.24 -28.00 25.74
C TYR A 270 -60.99 -26.88 25.03
N SER A 271 -62.01 -26.33 25.69
CA SER A 271 -62.79 -25.20 25.20
C SER A 271 -62.65 -24.02 26.14
N CYS A 272 -62.50 -22.84 25.56
CA CYS A 272 -62.26 -21.59 26.27
C CYS A 272 -63.00 -20.45 25.60
N LEU A 273 -63.34 -19.42 26.35
CA LEU A 273 -63.97 -18.22 25.83
C LEU A 273 -63.11 -16.99 26.14
N VAL A 274 -63.30 -15.96 25.33
CA VAL A 274 -62.98 -14.58 25.69
C VAL A 274 -64.30 -13.83 25.73
N THR A 275 -64.58 -13.12 26.82
CA THR A 275 -65.83 -12.39 27.06
C THR A 275 -65.56 -10.91 27.28
N SER A 276 -66.56 -10.07 27.02
CA SER A 276 -66.42 -8.60 27.12
C SER A 276 -66.13 -8.06 28.53
N ASP A 277 -66.30 -8.89 29.56
CA ASP A 277 -66.06 -8.55 30.96
C ASP A 277 -64.99 -9.43 31.63
N HIS A 278 -64.27 -10.24 30.84
CA HIS A 278 -63.25 -11.20 31.28
C HIS A 278 -63.76 -12.29 32.23
N LEU A 279 -65.08 -12.47 32.32
CA LEU A 279 -65.72 -13.43 33.22
C LEU A 279 -66.64 -14.38 32.48
N ILE A 280 -66.61 -15.65 32.89
CA ILE A 280 -67.48 -16.71 32.38
C ILE A 280 -68.39 -17.18 33.52
N PRO A 281 -69.69 -16.82 33.53
CA PRO A 281 -70.65 -17.37 34.48
C PRO A 281 -71.03 -18.81 34.07
N ILE A 282 -70.84 -19.77 34.99
CA ILE A 282 -71.24 -21.17 34.81
C ILE A 282 -71.95 -21.65 36.07
N GLY A 283 -73.28 -21.76 35.99
CA GLY A 283 -74.11 -22.11 37.14
C GLY A 283 -74.08 -21.01 38.20
N GLU A 284 -73.71 -21.35 39.43
CA GLU A 284 -73.55 -20.39 40.53
C GLU A 284 -72.12 -19.85 40.67
N TYR A 285 -71.20 -20.29 39.82
CA TYR A 285 -69.79 -19.92 39.88
C TYR A 285 -69.41 -18.96 38.75
N THR A 286 -68.36 -18.19 39.01
CA THR A 286 -67.75 -17.26 38.05
C THR A 286 -66.29 -17.63 37.87
N PHE A 287 -65.87 -17.76 36.62
CA PHE A 287 -64.49 -18.08 36.24
C PHE A 287 -63.88 -16.93 35.42
N TRP A 288 -62.55 -16.87 35.35
CA TRP A 288 -61.88 -16.00 34.37
C TRP A 288 -62.07 -16.54 32.96
N ASP A 289 -61.96 -15.65 31.98
CA ASP A 289 -61.85 -16.03 30.59
C ASP A 289 -60.38 -16.32 30.21
N TRP A 290 -60.08 -16.48 28.93
CA TRP A 290 -58.73 -16.84 28.49
C TRP A 290 -57.76 -15.64 28.38
N GLU A 291 -58.23 -14.39 28.38
CA GLU A 291 -57.40 -13.21 28.09
C GLU A 291 -56.68 -12.64 29.33
N ASP A 292 -57.04 -13.05 30.55
CA ASP A 292 -56.48 -12.57 31.84
C ASP A 292 -55.49 -13.53 32.55
#